data_AF-A0A923L4S3-F1
#
_entry.id   AF-A0A923L4S3-F1
#
_cell.length_a   1.000
_cell.length_b   1.000
_cell.length_c   1.000
_cell.angle_alpha   90.00
_cell.angle_beta   90.00
_cell.angle_gamma   90.00
#
_symmetry.space_group_name_H-M   'P 1'
#
loop_
_entity.id
_entity.type
_entity.pdbx_description
1 polymer ?
#
loop_
_entity_poly.entity_id
_entity_poly.type
_entity_poly.pdbx_seq_one_letter_code
_entity_poly.pdbx_strand_id
1 'polypeptide(L)' 'MIVKQLTEPILLAKTDALNARLPSNHPMKENVNQDARILRAGYNGLKVALFYTLPR' A
#
# COMPACT_ATOMS: atom_id res chain seq x y z
N MET A 1 22.87 -4.91 -12.56
CA MET A 1 21.86 -3.92 -12.15
C MET A 1 21.31 -4.31 -10.79
N ILE A 2 21.60 -3.55 -9.73
CA ILE A 2 21.03 -3.81 -8.39
C ILE A 2 19.62 -3.22 -8.40
N VAL A 3 18.61 -4.06 -8.63
CA VAL A 3 17.20 -3.68 -8.49
C VAL A 3 16.92 -3.55 -6.99
N LYS A 4 17.05 -2.33 -6.43
CA LYS A 4 16.57 -2.06 -5.08
C LYS A 4 15.05 -2.26 -5.09
N GLN A 5 14.59 -3.34 -4.46
CA GLN A 5 13.17 -3.56 -4.24
C GLN A 5 12.63 -2.42 -3.38
N LEU A 6 11.50 -1.82 -3.77
CA LEU A 6 10.81 -0.87 -2.90
C LEU A 6 10.39 -1.64 -1.65
N THR A 7 10.89 -1.23 -0.49
CA THR A 7 10.38 -1.73 0.77
C THR A 7 8.96 -1.20 0.94
N GLU A 8 8.03 -2.11 1.20
CA GLU A 8 6.65 -1.74 1.46
C GLU A 8 6.57 -0.76 2.64
N PRO A 9 5.84 0.36 2.52
CA PRO A 9 5.68 1.29 3.62
C PRO A 9 5.07 0.59 4.83
N ILE A 10 5.69 0.73 6.00
CA ILE A 10 5.17 0.17 7.27
C ILE A 10 3.73 0.61 7.52
N LEU A 11 3.38 1.82 7.09
CA LEU A 11 2.02 2.35 7.20
C LEU A 11 1.01 1.51 6.40
N LEU A 12 1.34 1.14 5.15
CA LEU A 12 0.49 0.31 4.29
C LEU A 12 0.27 -1.07 4.94
N ALA A 13 1.34 -1.71 5.42
CA ALA A 13 1.25 -3.00 6.09
C ALA A 13 0.36 -2.95 7.35
N LYS A 14 0.47 -1.88 8.15
CA LYS A 14 -0.37 -1.66 9.34
C LYS A 14 -1.84 -1.45 8.96
N THR A 15 -2.12 -0.63 7.95
CA THR A 15 -3.49 -0.36 7.51
C THR A 15 -4.14 -1.58 6.89
N ASP A 16 -3.40 -2.39 6.12
CA ASP A 16 -3.91 -3.64 5.55
C ASP A 16 -4.19 -4.68 6.65
N ALA A 17 -3.31 -4.79 7.65
CA ALA A 17 -3.55 -5.66 8.80
C ALA A 17 -4.77 -5.22 9.62
N LEU A 18 -4.95 -3.92 9.83
CA LEU A 18 -6.11 -3.37 10.53
C LEU A 18 -7.39 -3.62 9.73
N ASN A 19 -7.37 -3.38 8.41
CA ASN A 19 -8.50 -3.66 7.54
C ASN A 19 -8.86 -5.14 7.60
N ALA A 20 -7.90 -6.07 7.52
CA ALA A 20 -8.18 -7.50 7.56
C ALA A 20 -8.80 -7.96 8.91
N ARG A 21 -8.38 -7.35 10.02
CA ARG A 21 -8.85 -7.72 11.37
C ARG A 21 -10.18 -7.07 11.75
N LEU A 22 -10.52 -5.93 11.15
CA LEU A 22 -11.77 -5.24 11.46
C LEU A 22 -12.97 -6.03 10.93
N PRO A 23 -13.97 -6.32 11.79
CA PRO A 23 -15.19 -6.99 11.36
C PRO A 23 -15.99 -6.09 10.40
N SER A 24 -16.79 -6.72 9.53
CA SER A 24 -17.53 -6.03 8.47
C SER A 24 -18.57 -5.03 8.99
N ASN A 25 -19.07 -5.22 10.21
CA ASN A 25 -20.05 -4.34 10.85
C ASN A 25 -19.42 -3.19 11.65
N HIS A 26 -18.09 -3.08 11.69
CA HIS A 26 -17.43 -2.03 12.45
C HIS A 26 -17.64 -0.66 11.77
N PRO A 27 -18.01 0.41 12.51
CA PRO A 27 -18.33 1.72 11.92
C PRO A 27 -17.15 2.33 11.15
N MET A 28 -15.91 2.01 11.52
CA MET A 28 -14.70 2.52 10.84
C MET A 28 -14.19 1.62 9.71
N LYS A 29 -14.86 0.48 9.43
CA LYS A 29 -14.38 -0.49 8.43
C LYS A 29 -14.23 0.14 7.05
N GLU A 30 -15.23 0.93 6.64
CA GLU A 30 -15.25 1.57 5.34
C GLU A 30 -14.11 2.59 5.19
N ASN A 31 -13.90 3.42 6.20
CA ASN A 31 -12.81 4.40 6.22
C ASN A 31 -11.44 3.71 6.13
N VAL A 32 -11.20 2.68 6.96
CA VAL A 32 -9.93 1.94 6.95
C VAL A 32 -9.71 1.21 5.61
N ASN A 33 -10.77 0.70 4.99
CA ASN A 33 -10.70 0.09 3.68
C ASN A 33 -10.35 1.10 2.59
N GLN A 34 -10.92 2.30 2.66
CA GLN A 34 -10.60 3.39 1.74
C GLN A 34 -9.14 3.84 1.89
N ASP A 35 -8.65 4.02 3.12
CA ASP A 35 -7.26 4.37 3.39
C ASP A 35 -6.28 3.32 2.86
N ALA A 36 -6.56 2.04 3.13
CA ALA A 36 -5.78 0.92 2.60
C ALA A 36 -5.73 0.93 1.06
N ARG A 37 -6.86 1.22 0.40
CA ARG A 37 -6.94 1.31 -1.06
C ARG A 37 -6.09 2.44 -1.62
N ILE A 38 -6.12 3.62 -0.99
CA ILE A 38 -5.34 4.80 -1.39
C ILE A 38 -3.84 4.52 -1.25
N LEU A 39 -3.42 4.01 -0.09
CA LEU A 39 -2.01 3.69 0.17
C LEU A 39 -1.48 2.64 -0.81
N ARG A 40 -2.29 1.61 -1.12
CA ARG A 40 -1.93 0.57 -2.09
C ARG A 40 -1.78 1.13 -3.51
N ALA A 41 -2.69 2.02 -3.93
CA ALA A 41 -2.60 2.68 -5.23
C ALA A 41 -1.33 3.53 -5.34
N GLY A 42 -1.01 4.31 -4.31
CA GLY A 42 0.21 5.13 -4.26
C GLY A 42 1.50 4.28 -4.33
N TYR A 43 1.57 3.22 -3.54
CA TYR A 43 2.73 2.30 -3.55
C TYR A 43 2.91 1.63 -4.93
N ASN A 44 1.83 1.14 -5.54
CA ASN A 44 1.89 0.54 -6.86
C ASN A 44 2.29 1.56 -7.95
N GLY A 45 1.77 2.78 -7.89
CA GLY A 45 2.16 3.86 -8.79
C GLY A 45 3.65 4.18 -8.70
N LEU A 46 4.20 4.28 -7.48
CA LEU A 46 5.63 4.50 -7.25
C LEU A 46 6.49 3.34 -7.76
N LYS A 47 6.06 2.10 -7.54
CA LYS A 47 6.74 0.91 -8.04
C LYS A 47 6.86 0.93 -9.58
N VAL A 48 5.78 1.31 -10.27
CA VAL A 48 5.77 1.45 -11.73
C VAL A 48 6.65 2.61 -12.17
N ALA A 49 6.56 3.78 -11.54
CA ALA A 49 7.38 4.94 -11.88
C ALA A 49 8.89 4.63 -11.76
N LEU A 50 9.29 3.92 -10.71
CA LEU A 50 10.69 3.51 -10.51
C LEU A 50 11.19 2.51 -11.54
N PHE A 51 10.32 1.62 -12.02
CA PHE A 51 10.68 0.71 -13.11
C PHE A 51 11.07 1.44 -14.39
N TYR A 52 10.42 2.56 -14.72
CA TYR A 52 10.70 3.34 -15.93
C TYR A 52 11.75 4.44 -15.75
N THR A 53 12.05 4.87 -14.52
CA THR A 53 12.99 5.97 -14.24
C THR A 53 14.42 5.52 -13.90
N LEU A 54 14.64 4.23 -13.62
CA LEU A 54 16.00 3.71 -13.43
C LEU A 54 16.67 3.49 -14.81
N PRO A 55 17.86 4.07 -15.06
CA PRO A 55 18.60 3.82 -16.31
C PRO A 55 18.99 2.34 -16.38
N ARG A 56 18.74 1.72 -17.55
CA ARG A 56 19.07 0.33 -17.85
C ARG A 56 20.57 0.08 -17.90
#